data_AF-A0A6I1MNG9-F1
#
_entry.id   AF-A0A6I1MNG9-F1
#
_cell.length_a   1.000
_cell.length_b   1.000
_cell.length_c   1.000
_cell.angle_alpha   90.00
_cell.angle_beta   90.00
_cell.angle_gamma   90.00
#
_symmetry.space_group_name_H-M   'P 1'
#
loop_
_entity.id
_entity.type
_entity.pdbx_description
1 polymer ?
#
loop_
_entity_poly.entity_id
_entity_poly.type
_entity_poly.pdbx_seq_one_letter_code
_entity_poly.pdbx_strand_id
1 'polypeptide(L)'
;MYFKIAFTNIKKSYKDYSIYFLTLILAVSMFYSFNSIDSQRALIEINSSDGNYYIERLITIISGVSVLVSIVLGCLILYANNFLIKKRKKELGLYMTLGMEKRKISRILVLETFIVGVISLIFGIILGIIVSQGLSAFTLKLFSIAMDEYKFTISLSAIGKTIIYFGIIFLIIMVFNILVISKYKIIDLLTANKKNENMKFKNPYLYFFSFIFSVILLGVSYKVMLYTGLDLRKPMFKVSFTIAILCTIMFFFSLSGFVLYIVTLIIHEKIKIIIDMA
;
A
#
# COMPACT_ATOMS: atom_id res chain seq x y z
N MET A 1 -5.35 23.75 21.90
CA MET A 1 -5.29 24.59 20.67
C MET A 1 -4.99 23.78 19.40
N TYR A 2 -3.89 23.01 19.34
CA TYR A 2 -3.49 22.27 18.12
C TYR A 2 -4.50 21.23 17.61
N PHE A 3 -5.16 20.49 18.50
CA PHE A 3 -6.23 19.54 18.14
C PHE A 3 -7.42 20.20 17.43
N LYS A 4 -7.85 21.39 17.90
CA LYS A 4 -8.96 22.13 17.28
C LYS A 4 -8.61 22.61 15.87
N ILE A 5 -7.36 23.02 15.67
CA ILE A 5 -6.83 23.43 14.36
C ILE A 5 -6.78 22.22 13.41
N ALA A 6 -6.20 21.10 13.86
CA ALA A 6 -6.12 19.86 13.09
C ALA A 6 -7.50 19.37 12.62
N PHE A 7 -8.49 19.33 13.53
CA PHE A 7 -9.84 18.91 13.19
C PHE A 7 -10.53 19.85 12.19
N THR A 8 -10.32 21.17 12.34
CA THR A 8 -10.86 22.17 11.41
C THR A 8 -10.24 22.03 10.02
N ASN A 9 -8.94 21.73 9.95
CA ASN A 9 -8.24 21.52 8.69
C ASN A 9 -8.73 20.27 7.95
N ILE A 10 -8.92 19.16 8.66
CA ILE A 10 -9.49 17.92 8.08
C ILE A 10 -10.88 18.21 7.50
N LYS A 11 -11.74 18.94 8.25
CA LYS A 11 -13.09 19.28 7.79
C LYS A 11 -13.08 20.21 6.57
N LYS A 12 -12.19 21.20 6.52
CA LYS A 12 -12.08 22.15 5.40
C LYS A 12 -11.48 21.53 4.14
N SER A 13 -10.53 20.60 4.29
CA SER A 13 -9.81 19.96 3.17
C SER A 13 -10.31 18.52 2.93
N TYR A 14 -11.59 18.25 3.17
CA TYR A 14 -12.13 16.88 3.19
C TYR A 14 -11.84 16.09 1.91
N LYS A 15 -11.88 16.72 0.72
CA LYS A 15 -11.62 16.04 -0.57
C LYS A 15 -10.21 15.47 -0.68
N ASP A 16 -9.21 16.24 -0.27
CA ASP A 16 -7.81 15.78 -0.30
C ASP A 16 -7.56 14.70 0.76
N TYR A 17 -8.22 14.83 1.92
CA TYR A 17 -8.18 13.85 2.99
C TYR A 17 -8.94 12.55 2.67
N SER A 18 -10.01 12.60 1.87
CA SER A 18 -10.81 11.42 1.52
C SER A 18 -10.00 10.38 0.77
N ILE A 19 -9.10 10.78 -0.13
CA ILE A 19 -8.23 9.85 -0.87
C ILE A 19 -7.29 9.12 0.10
N TYR A 20 -6.64 9.87 0.99
CA TYR A 20 -5.75 9.28 2.00
C TYR A 20 -6.53 8.35 2.95
N PHE A 21 -7.68 8.81 3.46
CA PHE A 21 -8.55 8.06 4.35
C PHE A 21 -9.04 6.74 3.74
N LEU A 22 -9.55 6.78 2.50
CA LEU A 22 -10.00 5.61 1.76
C LEU A 22 -8.86 4.62 1.54
N THR A 23 -7.68 5.14 1.22
CA THR A 23 -6.47 4.31 1.06
C THR A 23 -6.12 3.55 2.33
N LEU A 24 -6.17 4.21 3.49
CA LEU A 24 -5.91 3.56 4.77
C LEU A 24 -6.96 2.52 5.10
N ILE A 25 -8.24 2.84 4.91
CA ILE A 25 -9.34 1.91 5.15
C ILE A 25 -9.15 0.62 4.34
N LEU A 26 -8.86 0.75 3.03
CA LEU A 26 -8.65 -0.39 2.15
C LEU A 26 -7.41 -1.19 2.56
N ALA A 27 -6.33 -0.53 2.95
CA ALA A 27 -5.13 -1.21 3.42
C ALA A 27 -5.40 -2.02 4.71
N VAL A 28 -6.08 -1.42 5.70
CA VAL A 28 -6.44 -2.11 6.95
C VAL A 28 -7.40 -3.26 6.67
N SER A 29 -8.41 -3.06 5.83
CA SER A 29 -9.42 -4.07 5.54
C SER A 29 -8.82 -5.27 4.81
N MET A 30 -7.93 -5.04 3.82
CA MET A 30 -7.19 -6.10 3.14
C MET A 30 -6.25 -6.83 4.10
N PHE A 31 -5.51 -6.10 4.94
CA PHE A 31 -4.57 -6.71 5.89
C PHE A 31 -5.29 -7.58 6.93
N TYR A 32 -6.42 -7.09 7.46
CA TYR A 32 -7.29 -7.88 8.35
C TYR A 32 -7.81 -9.13 7.64
N SER A 33 -8.39 -8.96 6.46
CA SER A 33 -9.00 -10.06 5.70
C SER A 33 -7.99 -11.17 5.40
N PHE A 34 -6.76 -10.78 5.04
CA PHE A 34 -5.66 -11.72 4.81
C PHE A 34 -5.27 -12.49 6.08
N ASN A 35 -5.08 -11.81 7.20
CA ASN A 35 -4.69 -12.44 8.47
C ASN A 35 -5.83 -13.23 9.15
N SER A 36 -7.09 -12.94 8.81
CA SER A 36 -8.25 -13.67 9.35
C SER A 36 -8.37 -15.09 8.79
N ILE A 37 -7.79 -15.35 7.60
CA ILE A 37 -7.78 -16.68 6.98
C ILE A 37 -7.00 -17.70 7.85
N ASP A 38 -5.92 -17.26 8.51
CA ASP A 38 -5.11 -18.11 9.40
C ASP A 38 -5.94 -18.74 10.53
N SER A 39 -6.66 -17.89 11.25
CA SER A 39 -7.49 -18.28 12.39
C SER A 39 -8.70 -19.11 12.01
N GLN A 40 -9.24 -18.92 10.80
CA GLN A 40 -10.35 -19.73 10.31
C GLN A 40 -9.92 -21.17 10.05
N ARG A 41 -8.69 -21.37 9.57
CA ARG A 41 -8.12 -22.69 9.30
C ARG A 41 -7.64 -23.40 10.58
N ALA A 42 -7.06 -22.67 11.53
CA ALA A 42 -6.68 -23.20 12.83
C ALA A 42 -7.88 -23.69 13.68
N LEU A 43 -9.12 -23.26 13.38
CA LEU A 43 -10.32 -23.77 14.05
C LEU A 43 -10.82 -25.10 13.47
N ILE A 44 -10.53 -25.40 12.21
CA ILE A 44 -10.84 -26.69 11.56
C ILE A 44 -9.93 -27.80 12.15
N GLU A 45 -8.86 -27.42 12.84
CA GLU A 45 -7.81 -28.26 13.41
C GLU A 45 -8.21 -28.96 14.73
N ILE A 46 -9.20 -28.47 15.47
CA ILE A 46 -9.59 -29.07 16.76
C ILE A 46 -10.31 -30.43 16.57
N ASN A 47 -10.82 -30.72 15.37
CA ASN A 47 -11.61 -31.94 15.12
C ASN A 47 -10.81 -33.11 14.51
N SER A 48 -9.53 -32.94 14.16
CA SER A 48 -8.76 -33.97 13.44
C SER A 48 -7.33 -34.12 13.98
N SER A 49 -7.15 -35.07 14.89
CA SER A 49 -5.93 -35.31 15.68
C SER A 49 -4.64 -35.72 14.91
N ASP A 50 -4.67 -35.80 13.57
CA ASP A 50 -3.54 -36.28 12.74
C ASP A 50 -2.85 -35.17 11.90
N GLY A 51 -3.29 -33.90 11.98
CA GLY A 51 -2.94 -32.84 11.03
C GLY A 51 -1.76 -31.90 11.37
N ASN A 52 -1.12 -32.02 12.54
CA ASN A 52 -0.25 -30.97 13.10
C ASN A 52 0.92 -30.54 12.19
N TYR A 53 1.59 -31.46 11.48
CA TYR A 53 2.78 -31.11 10.70
C TYR A 53 2.47 -30.27 9.44
N TYR A 54 1.41 -30.60 8.70
CA TYR A 54 1.06 -29.87 7.48
C TYR A 54 0.46 -28.50 7.79
N ILE A 55 -0.23 -28.35 8.91
CA ILE A 55 -0.87 -27.10 9.29
C ILE A 55 0.15 -26.12 9.87
N GLU A 56 1.09 -26.57 10.70
CA GLU A 56 2.22 -25.73 11.15
C GLU A 56 3.03 -25.16 9.97
N ARG A 57 3.21 -25.96 8.90
CA ARG A 57 3.85 -25.50 7.65
C ARG A 57 3.04 -24.41 6.96
N LEU A 58 1.73 -24.56 6.89
CA LEU A 58 0.85 -23.56 6.28
C LEU A 58 0.81 -22.25 7.08
N ILE A 59 0.73 -22.34 8.41
CA ILE A 59 0.79 -21.17 9.31
C ILE A 59 2.11 -20.41 9.13
N THR A 60 3.23 -21.13 9.01
CA THR A 60 4.54 -20.52 8.77
C THR A 60 4.61 -19.80 7.41
N ILE A 61 4.06 -20.41 6.34
CA ILE A 61 3.99 -19.79 5.01
C ILE A 61 3.13 -18.52 5.05
N ILE A 62 1.92 -18.60 5.62
CA ILE A 62 1.01 -17.46 5.63
C ILE A 62 1.53 -16.33 6.51
N SER A 63 2.17 -16.64 7.64
CA SER A 63 2.86 -15.64 8.45
C SER A 63 3.96 -14.92 7.66
N GLY A 64 4.76 -15.65 6.86
CA GLY A 64 5.77 -15.04 5.99
C GLY A 64 5.17 -14.13 4.93
N VAL A 65 4.07 -14.55 4.31
CA VAL A 65 3.35 -13.73 3.31
C VAL A 65 2.71 -12.50 3.98
N SER A 66 2.18 -12.62 5.19
CA SER A 66 1.59 -11.51 5.95
C SER A 66 2.60 -10.37 6.17
N VAL A 67 3.86 -10.70 6.48
CA VAL A 67 4.92 -9.70 6.59
C VAL A 67 5.12 -8.96 5.26
N LEU A 68 5.16 -9.67 4.13
CA LEU A 68 5.31 -9.03 2.82
C LEU A 68 4.12 -8.13 2.47
N VAL A 69 2.90 -8.60 2.73
CA VAL A 69 1.68 -7.81 2.52
C VAL A 69 1.74 -6.52 3.37
N SER A 70 2.20 -6.62 4.61
CA SER A 70 2.37 -5.45 5.49
C SER A 70 3.36 -4.42 4.94
N ILE A 71 4.47 -4.87 4.32
CA ILE A 71 5.47 -3.99 3.72
C ILE A 71 4.88 -3.29 2.49
N VAL A 72 4.20 -4.02 1.61
CA VAL A 72 3.58 -3.45 0.40
C VAL A 72 2.53 -2.42 0.76
N LEU A 73 1.65 -2.74 1.72
CA LEU A 73 0.63 -1.82 2.22
C LEU A 73 1.27 -0.63 2.95
N GLY A 74 2.34 -0.84 3.72
CA GLY A 74 3.10 0.23 4.37
C GLY A 74 3.67 1.24 3.36
N CYS A 75 4.27 0.75 2.26
CA CYS A 75 4.73 1.59 1.16
C CYS A 75 3.58 2.38 0.51
N LEU A 76 2.42 1.74 0.33
CA LEU A 76 1.21 2.38 -0.22
C LEU A 76 0.73 3.52 0.70
N ILE A 77 0.65 3.28 2.00
CA ILE A 77 0.24 4.28 2.99
C ILE A 77 1.25 5.43 3.06
N LEU A 78 2.56 5.15 3.01
CA LEU A 78 3.61 6.18 2.95
C LEU A 78 3.46 7.05 1.70
N TYR A 79 3.18 6.45 0.55
CA TYR A 79 2.93 7.17 -0.69
C TYR A 79 1.68 8.06 -0.57
N ALA A 80 0.58 7.52 -0.05
CA ALA A 80 -0.66 8.26 0.14
C ALA A 80 -0.49 9.46 1.10
N ASN A 81 0.29 9.29 2.16
CA ASN A 81 0.62 10.38 3.08
C ASN A 81 1.47 11.47 2.39
N ASN A 82 2.48 11.07 1.62
CA ASN A 82 3.27 12.02 0.84
C ASN A 82 2.43 12.77 -0.21
N PHE A 83 1.49 12.08 -0.84
CA PHE A 83 0.53 12.69 -1.77
C PHE A 83 -0.32 13.76 -1.08
N LEU A 84 -0.84 13.48 0.12
CA LEU A 84 -1.59 14.44 0.92
C LEU A 84 -0.75 15.67 1.28
N ILE A 85 0.49 15.48 1.69
CA ILE A 85 1.42 16.58 1.99
C ILE A 85 1.70 17.39 0.73
N LYS A 86 1.93 16.75 -0.42
CA LYS A 86 2.16 17.42 -1.71
C LYS A 86 0.97 18.31 -2.08
N LYS A 87 -0.27 17.83 -1.92
CA LYS A 87 -1.49 18.62 -2.18
C LYS A 87 -1.62 19.84 -1.26
N ARG A 88 -1.17 19.72 -0.01
CA ARG A 88 -1.28 20.78 1.01
C ARG A 88 -0.07 21.70 1.12
N LYS A 89 0.93 21.60 0.23
CA LYS A 89 2.14 22.46 0.27
C LYS A 89 1.84 23.95 0.30
N LYS A 90 0.80 24.41 -0.41
CA LYS A 90 0.38 25.83 -0.41
C LYS A 90 -0.14 26.28 0.96
N GLU A 91 -1.00 25.47 1.60
CA GLU A 91 -1.51 25.77 2.95
C GLU A 91 -0.36 25.85 3.96
N LEU A 92 0.57 24.91 3.89
CA LEU A 92 1.76 24.87 4.75
C LEU A 92 2.68 26.08 4.49
N GLY A 93 2.82 26.52 3.25
CA GLY A 93 3.55 27.74 2.89
C GLY A 93 2.89 29.00 3.46
N LEU A 94 1.56 29.07 3.47
CA LEU A 94 0.78 30.19 4.00
C LEU A 94 0.91 30.31 5.53
N TYR A 95 0.93 29.18 6.25
CA TYR A 95 1.25 29.16 7.67
C TYR A 95 2.67 29.69 7.96
N MET A 96 3.65 29.37 7.10
CA MET A 96 5.01 29.88 7.26
C MET A 96 5.11 31.38 6.96
N THR A 97 4.37 31.92 5.98
CA THR A 97 4.36 33.37 5.70
C THR A 97 3.70 34.18 6.82
N LEU A 98 2.76 33.57 7.55
CA LEU A 98 2.14 34.15 8.74
C LEU A 98 3.03 34.04 10.01
N GLY A 99 4.28 33.59 9.86
CA GLY A 99 5.26 33.52 10.96
C GLY A 99 5.19 32.25 11.81
N MET A 100 4.44 31.21 11.41
CA MET A 100 4.44 29.95 12.15
C MET A 100 5.75 29.19 11.95
N GLU A 101 6.37 28.80 13.06
CA GLU A 101 7.55 27.94 13.05
C GLU A 101 7.27 26.55 12.44
N LYS A 102 8.25 26.01 11.71
CA LYS A 102 8.18 24.67 11.10
C LYS A 102 7.85 23.56 12.10
N ARG A 103 8.33 23.68 13.35
CA ARG A 103 8.05 22.72 14.44
C ARG A 103 6.56 22.68 14.81
N LYS A 104 5.90 23.85 14.84
CA LYS A 104 4.46 23.95 15.14
C LYS A 104 3.63 23.34 14.01
N ILE A 105 4.01 23.60 12.76
CA ILE A 105 3.38 23.03 11.57
C ILE A 105 3.52 21.50 11.55
N SER A 106 4.72 20.98 11.86
CA SER A 106 4.96 19.54 11.95
C SER A 106 4.11 18.85 13.00
N ARG A 107 3.94 19.46 14.19
CA ARG A 107 3.05 18.92 15.23
C ARG A 107 1.59 18.88 14.79
N ILE A 108 1.12 19.91 14.08
CA ILE A 108 -0.25 19.94 13.54
C ILE A 108 -0.44 18.81 12.54
N LEU A 109 0.49 18.64 11.60
CA LEU A 109 0.42 17.56 10.60
C LEU A 109 0.46 16.17 11.22
N VAL A 110 1.31 15.93 12.23
CA VAL A 110 1.35 14.66 12.95
C VAL A 110 0.01 14.37 13.64
N LEU A 111 -0.60 15.37 14.28
CA LEU A 111 -1.92 15.21 14.90
C LEU A 111 -3.02 14.94 13.87
N GLU A 112 -3.00 15.62 12.72
CA GLU A 112 -3.95 15.37 11.63
C GLU A 112 -3.83 13.94 11.10
N THR A 113 -2.61 13.49 10.78
CA THR A 113 -2.35 12.12 10.33
C THR A 113 -2.78 11.11 11.39
N PHE A 114 -2.50 11.36 12.67
CA PHE A 114 -2.90 10.47 13.75
C PHE A 114 -4.42 10.33 13.88
N ILE A 115 -5.16 11.44 13.86
CA ILE A 115 -6.63 11.43 13.95
C ILE A 115 -7.22 10.62 12.79
N VAL A 116 -6.77 10.91 11.56
CA VAL A 116 -7.24 10.19 10.37
C VAL A 116 -6.85 8.71 10.42
N GLY A 117 -5.68 8.41 10.98
CA GLY A 117 -5.20 7.05 11.22
C GLY A 117 -6.06 6.23 12.16
N VAL A 118 -6.39 6.79 13.32
CA VAL A 118 -7.24 6.10 14.30
C VAL A 118 -8.63 5.87 13.72
N ILE A 119 -9.22 6.88 13.07
CA ILE A 119 -10.55 6.75 12.47
C ILE A 119 -10.53 5.69 11.36
N SER A 120 -9.53 5.73 10.47
CA SER A 120 -9.42 4.76 9.38
C SER A 120 -9.11 3.34 9.86
N LEU A 121 -8.39 3.16 10.96
CA LEU A 121 -8.18 1.85 11.57
C LEU A 121 -9.51 1.26 12.06
N ILE A 122 -10.34 2.05 12.74
CA ILE A 122 -11.66 1.60 13.22
C ILE A 122 -12.55 1.18 12.03
N PHE A 123 -12.73 2.07 11.05
CA PHE A 123 -13.55 1.76 9.86
C PHE A 123 -12.95 0.64 9.01
N GLY A 124 -11.62 0.58 8.91
CA GLY A 124 -10.90 -0.44 8.17
C GLY A 124 -11.05 -1.83 8.78
N ILE A 125 -11.04 -1.96 10.11
CA ILE A 125 -11.33 -3.24 10.78
C ILE A 125 -12.79 -3.64 10.56
N ILE A 126 -13.73 -2.72 10.71
CA ILE A 126 -15.16 -2.99 10.49
C ILE A 126 -15.40 -3.50 9.05
N LEU A 127 -14.85 -2.78 8.06
CA LEU A 127 -14.93 -3.22 6.67
C LEU A 127 -14.13 -4.50 6.40
N GLY A 128 -12.99 -4.68 7.06
CA GLY A 128 -12.19 -5.89 6.98
C GLY A 128 -12.95 -7.11 7.46
N ILE A 129 -13.71 -7.00 8.54
CA ILE A 129 -14.58 -8.08 9.02
C ILE A 129 -15.59 -8.44 7.93
N ILE A 130 -16.27 -7.46 7.34
CA ILE A 130 -17.26 -7.69 6.27
C ILE A 130 -16.59 -8.35 5.04
N VAL A 131 -15.43 -7.84 4.61
CA VAL A 131 -14.69 -8.37 3.45
C VAL A 131 -14.18 -9.80 3.73
N SER A 132 -13.71 -10.08 4.94
CA SER A 132 -13.26 -11.42 5.34
C SER A 132 -14.39 -12.44 5.27
N GLN A 133 -15.60 -12.08 5.69
CA GLN A 133 -16.77 -12.95 5.55
C GLN A 133 -17.12 -13.20 4.08
N GLY A 134 -17.07 -12.14 3.24
CA GLY A 134 -17.29 -12.28 1.80
C GLY A 134 -16.27 -13.22 1.14
N LEU A 135 -15.00 -13.11 1.53
CA LEU A 135 -13.93 -14.01 1.08
C LEU A 135 -14.15 -15.45 1.55
N SER A 136 -14.57 -15.67 2.80
CA SER A 136 -14.88 -17.00 3.33
C SER A 136 -16.05 -17.63 2.58
N ALA A 137 -17.14 -16.90 2.36
CA ALA A 137 -18.30 -17.38 1.60
C ALA A 137 -17.95 -17.68 0.14
N PHE A 138 -17.15 -16.81 -0.50
CA PHE A 138 -16.65 -17.04 -1.85
C PHE A 138 -15.78 -18.31 -1.94
N THR A 139 -14.92 -18.52 -0.95
CA THR A 139 -14.05 -19.70 -0.86
C THR A 139 -14.88 -20.98 -0.72
N LEU A 140 -15.85 -21.02 0.19
CA LEU A 140 -16.73 -22.19 0.38
C LEU A 140 -17.49 -22.57 -0.90
N LYS A 141 -17.99 -21.57 -1.64
CA LYS A 141 -18.65 -21.78 -2.92
C LYS A 141 -17.71 -22.37 -3.98
N LEU A 142 -16.44 -21.93 -3.98
CA LEU A 142 -15.43 -22.41 -4.92
C LEU A 142 -15.03 -23.87 -4.65
N PHE A 143 -15.12 -24.34 -3.39
CA PHE A 143 -14.82 -25.72 -2.99
C PHE A 143 -16.06 -26.63 -2.86
N SER A 144 -17.26 -26.15 -3.19
CA SER A 144 -18.51 -26.92 -3.16
C SER A 144 -18.83 -27.58 -1.80
N ILE A 145 -18.42 -26.94 -0.70
CA ILE A 145 -18.69 -27.39 0.67
C ILE A 145 -20.07 -26.88 1.09
N ALA A 146 -20.88 -27.72 1.75
CA ALA A 146 -22.23 -27.36 2.22
C ALA A 146 -22.18 -26.10 3.10
N MET A 147 -23.10 -25.17 2.86
CA MET A 147 -23.19 -23.86 3.53
C MET A 147 -23.67 -23.98 4.99
N ASP A 148 -23.98 -25.18 5.46
CA ASP A 148 -24.62 -25.45 6.75
C ASP A 148 -23.67 -25.32 7.95
N GLU A 149 -22.36 -25.18 7.72
CA GLU A 149 -21.34 -24.93 8.75
C GLU A 149 -20.73 -23.52 8.71
N TYR A 150 -21.40 -22.55 8.07
CA TYR A 150 -20.89 -21.17 8.06
C TYR A 150 -21.01 -20.51 9.43
N LYS A 151 -19.94 -20.57 10.22
CA LYS A 151 -19.82 -19.79 11.46
C LYS A 151 -19.14 -18.46 11.17
N PHE A 152 -19.83 -17.36 11.50
CA PHE A 152 -19.24 -16.03 11.52
C PHE A 152 -18.09 -16.02 12.53
N THR A 153 -16.87 -16.00 12.02
CA THR A 153 -15.64 -16.06 12.82
C THR A 153 -14.97 -14.70 12.79
N ILE A 154 -14.91 -14.05 13.96
CA ILE A 154 -14.06 -12.87 14.17
C ILE A 154 -12.76 -13.35 14.80
N SER A 155 -11.65 -13.02 14.17
CA SER A 155 -10.33 -13.37 14.67
C SER A 155 -9.76 -12.26 15.54
N LEU A 156 -9.80 -12.45 16.86
CA LEU A 156 -9.12 -11.52 17.79
C LEU A 156 -7.62 -11.47 17.53
N SER A 157 -7.00 -12.58 17.11
CA SER A 157 -5.58 -12.62 16.74
C SER A 157 -5.27 -11.73 15.53
N ALA A 158 -6.12 -11.75 14.50
CA ALA A 158 -5.97 -10.89 13.33
C ALA A 158 -6.17 -9.41 13.66
N ILE A 159 -7.09 -9.08 14.58
CA ILE A 159 -7.27 -7.72 15.12
C ILE A 159 -5.99 -7.25 15.84
N GLY A 160 -5.42 -8.09 16.71
CA GLY A 160 -4.17 -7.76 17.40
C GLY A 160 -3.01 -7.52 16.43
N LYS A 161 -2.83 -8.41 15.45
CA LYS A 161 -1.81 -8.24 14.40
C LYS A 161 -2.03 -6.95 13.60
N THR A 162 -3.24 -6.69 13.13
CA THR A 162 -3.55 -5.44 12.40
C THR A 162 -3.19 -4.20 13.20
N ILE A 163 -3.58 -4.12 14.48
CA ILE A 163 -3.26 -2.97 15.34
C ILE A 163 -1.74 -2.78 15.48
N ILE A 164 -0.98 -3.86 15.73
CA ILE A 164 0.47 -3.78 15.92
C ILE A 164 1.18 -3.32 14.64
N TYR A 165 0.93 -3.99 13.51
CA TYR A 165 1.59 -3.67 12.23
C TYR A 165 1.22 -2.26 11.77
N PHE A 166 -0.05 -1.89 11.88
CA PHE A 166 -0.50 -0.55 11.50
C PHE A 166 0.06 0.51 12.45
N GLY A 167 0.18 0.21 13.76
CA GLY A 167 0.84 1.07 14.73
C GLY A 167 2.30 1.36 14.38
N ILE A 168 3.06 0.33 13.98
CA ILE A 168 4.46 0.48 13.52
C ILE A 168 4.52 1.36 12.27
N ILE A 169 3.66 1.11 11.28
CA ILE A 169 3.58 1.93 10.06
C ILE A 169 3.26 3.39 10.41
N PHE A 170 2.34 3.62 11.35
CA PHE A 170 1.99 4.95 11.83
C PHE A 170 3.16 5.68 12.48
N LEU A 171 3.92 5.00 13.34
CA LEU A 171 5.12 5.56 13.94
C LEU A 171 6.14 5.99 12.87
N ILE A 172 6.36 5.13 11.87
CA ILE A 172 7.24 5.45 10.73
C ILE A 172 6.72 6.70 10.00
N ILE A 173 5.42 6.77 9.71
CA ILE A 173 4.81 7.93 9.04
C ILE A 173 4.99 9.22 9.85
N MET A 174 4.82 9.17 11.17
CA MET A 174 5.01 10.33 12.04
C MET A 174 6.45 10.84 11.98
N VAL A 175 7.43 9.93 12.02
CA VAL A 175 8.85 10.27 11.87
C VAL A 175 9.11 10.89 10.49
N PHE A 176 8.59 10.27 9.43
CA PHE A 176 8.70 10.80 8.08
C PHE A 176 8.07 12.20 7.95
N ASN A 177 6.90 12.44 8.55
CA ASN A 177 6.26 13.75 8.56
C ASN A 177 7.18 14.81 9.14
N ILE A 178 7.76 14.54 10.32
CA ILE A 178 8.70 15.47 10.97
C ILE A 178 9.91 15.75 10.08
N LEU A 179 10.54 14.71 9.52
CA LEU A 179 11.73 14.83 8.67
C LEU A 179 11.46 15.59 7.37
N VAL A 180 10.36 15.26 6.69
CA VAL A 180 9.96 15.87 5.41
C VAL A 180 9.68 17.37 5.59
N ILE A 181 8.96 17.75 6.66
CA ILE A 181 8.61 19.15 6.94
C ILE A 181 9.83 19.96 7.37
N SER A 182 10.74 19.36 8.14
CA SER A 182 11.97 20.03 8.57
C SER A 182 12.87 20.41 7.38
N LYS A 183 12.84 19.62 6.30
CA LYS A 183 13.69 19.83 5.11
C LYS A 183 13.11 20.83 4.10
N TYR A 184 11.82 21.15 4.14
CA TYR A 184 11.23 22.09 3.19
C TYR A 184 11.62 23.55 3.51
N LYS A 185 12.10 24.27 2.48
CA LYS A 185 12.25 25.73 2.51
C LYS A 185 10.91 26.38 2.11
N ILE A 186 10.62 27.56 2.66
CA ILE A 186 9.39 28.33 2.36
C ILE A 186 9.27 28.58 0.84
N ILE A 187 10.39 28.93 0.20
CA ILE A 187 10.44 29.18 -1.25
C ILE A 187 10.06 27.94 -2.07
N ASP A 188 10.45 26.74 -1.64
CA ASP A 188 10.12 25.48 -2.33
C ASP A 188 8.65 25.10 -2.15
N LEU A 189 8.02 25.50 -1.04
CA LEU A 189 6.58 25.27 -0.81
C LEU A 189 5.71 26.21 -1.64
N LEU A 190 6.07 27.50 -1.72
CA LEU A 190 5.33 28.51 -2.49
C LEU A 190 5.52 28.35 -4.01
N THR A 191 6.67 27.83 -4.44
CA THR A 191 6.99 27.61 -5.86
C THR A 191 6.64 26.18 -6.32
N ALA A 192 6.10 25.34 -5.44
CA ALA A 192 5.80 23.93 -5.71
C ALA A 192 4.85 23.70 -6.91
N ASN A 193 3.97 24.66 -7.20
CA ASN A 193 3.08 24.60 -8.38
C ASN A 193 3.71 25.14 -9.68
N LYS A 194 4.82 25.88 -9.60
CA LYS A 194 5.50 26.46 -10.78
C LYS A 194 6.62 25.56 -11.30
N LYS A 195 7.18 24.69 -10.46
CA LYS A 195 8.08 23.63 -10.91
C LYS A 195 7.23 22.46 -11.45
N ASN A 196 7.06 22.40 -12.77
CA ASN A 196 6.70 21.13 -13.39
C ASN A 196 7.80 20.11 -13.03
N GLU A 197 7.39 18.92 -12.55
CA GLU A 197 8.32 17.79 -12.45
C GLU A 197 8.82 17.52 -13.88
N ASN A 198 10.00 18.02 -14.22
CA ASN A 198 10.65 17.73 -15.50
C ASN A 198 10.89 16.22 -15.51
N MET A 199 10.05 15.50 -16.25
CA MET A 199 10.18 14.05 -16.43
C MET A 199 11.44 13.84 -17.29
N LYS A 200 12.59 13.64 -16.62
CA LYS A 200 13.83 13.26 -17.30
C LYS A 200 13.69 11.83 -17.80
N PHE A 201 13.08 11.66 -18.96
CA PHE A 201 13.06 10.36 -19.64
C PHE A 201 14.48 10.03 -20.10
N LYS A 202 14.98 8.86 -19.66
CA LYS A 202 16.04 8.15 -20.39
C LYS A 202 15.38 7.34 -21.51
N ASN A 203 16.12 7.11 -22.60
CA ASN A 203 15.69 6.50 -23.86
C ASN A 203 14.48 5.53 -23.75
N PRO A 204 13.37 5.75 -24.50
CA PRO A 204 12.17 4.91 -24.45
C PRO A 204 12.41 3.42 -24.68
N TYR A 205 13.34 3.08 -25.57
CA TYR A 205 13.73 1.70 -25.85
C TYR A 205 14.22 0.96 -24.60
N LEU A 206 14.86 1.65 -23.65
CA LEU A 206 15.32 1.06 -22.39
C LEU A 206 14.15 0.49 -21.57
N TYR A 207 13.04 1.22 -21.48
CA TYR A 207 11.85 0.76 -20.76
C TYR A 207 11.14 -0.39 -21.48
N PHE A 208 11.18 -0.42 -22.80
CA PHE A 208 10.62 -1.52 -23.58
C PHE A 208 11.42 -2.82 -23.38
N PHE A 209 12.75 -2.77 -23.55
CA PHE A 209 13.61 -3.94 -23.33
C PHE A 209 13.62 -4.40 -21.88
N SER A 210 13.64 -3.47 -20.92
CA SER A 210 13.52 -3.79 -19.49
C SER A 210 12.18 -4.48 -19.16
N PHE A 211 11.10 -4.14 -19.87
CA PHE A 211 9.79 -4.74 -19.66
C PHE A 211 9.80 -6.21 -20.11
N ILE A 212 10.28 -6.48 -21.33
CA ILE A 212 10.41 -7.83 -21.87
C ILE A 212 11.33 -8.69 -20.99
N PHE A 213 12.46 -8.13 -20.58
CA PHE A 213 13.38 -8.80 -19.67
C PHE A 213 12.71 -9.14 -18.33
N SER A 214 11.92 -8.23 -17.76
CA SER A 214 11.17 -8.50 -16.52
C SER A 214 10.14 -9.63 -16.66
N VAL A 215 9.45 -9.71 -17.80
CA VAL A 215 8.45 -10.76 -18.08
C VAL A 215 9.14 -12.13 -18.20
N ILE A 216 10.25 -12.20 -18.92
CA ILE A 216 11.05 -13.43 -19.06
C ILE A 216 11.53 -13.90 -17.69
N LEU A 217 12.08 -12.98 -16.89
CA LEU A 217 12.65 -13.30 -15.58
C LEU A 217 11.56 -13.76 -14.58
N LEU A 218 10.35 -13.20 -14.68
CA LEU A 218 9.19 -13.64 -13.90
C LEU A 218 8.74 -15.05 -14.33
N GLY A 219 8.71 -15.34 -15.63
CA GLY A 219 8.42 -16.67 -16.16
C GLY A 219 9.45 -17.73 -15.74
N VAL A 220 10.74 -17.39 -15.74
CA VAL A 220 11.82 -18.25 -15.23
C VAL A 220 11.63 -18.51 -13.74
N SER A 221 11.39 -17.47 -12.95
CA SER A 221 11.13 -17.60 -11.52
C SER A 221 9.95 -18.53 -11.22
N TYR A 222 8.87 -18.41 -12.00
CA TYR A 222 7.69 -19.27 -11.87
C TYR A 222 8.00 -20.73 -12.21
N LYS A 223 8.73 -20.99 -13.31
CA LYS A 223 9.15 -22.36 -13.66
C LYS A 223 10.03 -22.98 -12.57
N VAL A 224 11.02 -22.25 -12.05
CA VAL A 224 11.89 -22.76 -10.98
C VAL A 224 11.10 -23.06 -9.71
N MET A 225 10.06 -22.27 -9.41
CA MET A 225 9.17 -22.49 -8.28
C MET A 225 8.32 -23.77 -8.44
N LEU A 226 7.89 -24.11 -9.65
CA LEU A 226 7.21 -25.37 -9.94
C LEU A 226 8.13 -26.59 -9.74
N TYR A 227 9.40 -26.51 -10.15
CA TYR A 227 10.37 -27.60 -9.97
C TYR A 227 10.82 -27.80 -8.52
N THR A 228 10.96 -26.72 -7.75
CA THR A 228 11.45 -26.79 -6.36
C THR A 228 10.38 -27.20 -5.35
N GLY A 229 9.10 -27.02 -5.70
CA GLY A 229 7.95 -27.19 -4.81
C GLY A 229 7.83 -26.06 -3.78
N LEU A 230 6.73 -26.04 -3.01
CA LEU A 230 6.46 -25.02 -1.98
C LEU A 230 7.20 -25.28 -0.66
N ASP A 231 8.51 -25.57 -0.73
CA ASP A 231 9.32 -25.86 0.45
C ASP A 231 10.23 -24.69 0.84
N LEU A 232 9.77 -23.90 1.84
CA LEU A 232 10.44 -22.70 2.34
C LEU A 232 11.87 -22.92 2.84
N ARG A 233 12.26 -24.15 3.17
CA ARG A 233 13.59 -24.47 3.69
C ARG A 233 14.64 -24.58 2.58
N LYS A 234 14.23 -24.92 1.35
CA LYS A 234 15.18 -25.05 0.24
C LYS A 234 15.72 -23.67 -0.14
N PRO A 235 17.05 -23.49 -0.23
CA PRO A 235 17.64 -22.19 -0.58
C PRO A 235 17.17 -21.72 -1.97
N MET A 236 16.96 -22.67 -2.88
CA MET A 236 16.48 -22.40 -4.24
C MET A 236 15.06 -21.80 -4.27
N PHE A 237 14.17 -22.21 -3.35
CA PHE A 237 12.84 -21.59 -3.20
C PHE A 237 12.95 -20.14 -2.71
N LYS A 238 13.77 -19.88 -1.68
CA LYS A 238 13.99 -18.53 -1.14
C LYS A 238 14.53 -17.59 -2.22
N VAL A 239 15.52 -18.05 -3.00
CA VAL A 239 16.10 -17.30 -4.11
C VAL A 239 15.04 -16.98 -5.16
N SER A 240 14.30 -17.97 -5.66
CA SER A 240 13.22 -17.73 -6.63
C SER A 240 12.15 -16.78 -6.09
N PHE A 241 11.77 -16.91 -4.83
CA PHE A 241 10.78 -16.02 -4.22
C PHE A 241 11.27 -14.56 -4.14
N THR A 242 12.53 -14.34 -3.75
CA THR A 242 13.12 -12.99 -3.74
C THR A 242 13.27 -12.39 -5.14
N ILE A 243 13.66 -13.21 -6.13
CA ILE A 243 13.73 -12.81 -7.54
C ILE A 243 12.33 -12.46 -8.05
N ALA A 244 11.29 -13.22 -7.69
CA ALA A 244 9.91 -12.93 -8.08
C ALA A 244 9.48 -11.54 -7.60
N ILE A 245 9.74 -11.21 -6.33
CA ILE A 245 9.42 -9.88 -5.76
C ILE A 245 10.16 -8.76 -6.51
N LEU A 246 11.46 -8.95 -6.76
CA LEU A 246 12.27 -7.97 -7.49
C LEU A 246 11.78 -7.79 -8.93
N CYS A 247 11.44 -8.88 -9.60
CA CYS A 247 10.84 -8.88 -10.94
C CYS A 247 9.53 -8.11 -10.97
N THR A 248 8.65 -8.30 -9.98
CA THR A 248 7.37 -7.56 -9.91
C THR A 248 7.61 -6.05 -9.79
N ILE A 249 8.56 -5.61 -8.96
CA ILE A 249 8.91 -4.19 -8.83
C ILE A 249 9.45 -3.64 -10.16
N MET A 250 10.36 -4.39 -10.79
CA MET A 250 10.97 -3.99 -12.06
C MET A 250 9.93 -3.95 -13.19
N PHE A 251 9.00 -4.90 -13.21
CA PHE A 251 7.87 -4.96 -14.14
C PHE A 251 7.00 -3.70 -14.03
N PHE A 252 6.56 -3.33 -12.82
CA PHE A 252 5.74 -2.13 -12.62
C PHE A 252 6.48 -0.84 -13.00
N PHE A 253 7.78 -0.76 -12.68
CA PHE A 253 8.61 0.39 -13.08
C PHE A 253 8.71 0.50 -14.61
N SER A 254 8.93 -0.62 -15.29
CA SER A 254 9.03 -0.66 -16.75
C SER A 254 7.68 -0.39 -17.44
N LEU A 255 6.60 -0.94 -16.89
CA LEU A 255 5.24 -0.71 -17.38
C LEU A 255 4.85 0.76 -17.27
N SER A 256 5.12 1.40 -16.11
CA SER A 256 4.87 2.83 -15.93
C SER A 256 5.65 3.68 -16.94
N GLY A 257 6.93 3.34 -17.19
CA GLY A 257 7.73 4.00 -18.23
C GLY A 257 7.18 3.82 -19.64
N PHE A 258 6.71 2.61 -19.97
CA PHE A 258 6.12 2.29 -21.27
C PHE A 258 4.78 3.01 -21.52
N VAL A 259 3.88 3.02 -20.54
CA VAL A 259 2.59 3.74 -20.64
C VAL A 259 2.84 5.24 -20.82
N LEU A 260 3.78 5.81 -20.08
CA LEU A 260 4.15 7.22 -20.23
C LEU A 260 4.74 7.54 -21.61
N TYR A 261 5.52 6.63 -22.19
CA TYR A 261 6.01 6.77 -23.56
C TYR A 261 4.87 6.83 -24.57
N ILE A 262 3.90 5.91 -24.49
CA ILE A 262 2.71 5.92 -25.36
C ILE A 262 1.95 7.23 -25.22
N VAL A 263 1.70 7.67 -23.98
CA VAL A 263 0.98 8.93 -23.73
C VAL A 263 1.71 10.13 -24.33
N THR A 264 3.04 10.18 -24.19
CA THR A 264 3.86 11.26 -24.74
C THR A 264 3.86 11.25 -26.27
N LEU A 265 3.89 10.06 -26.88
CA LEU A 265 3.83 9.90 -28.33
C LEU A 265 2.48 10.39 -28.88
N ILE A 266 1.37 10.00 -28.25
CA ILE A 266 0.02 10.47 -28.61
C ILE A 266 -0.10 12.00 -28.46
N ILE A 267 0.45 12.58 -27.39
CA ILE A 267 0.44 14.04 -27.18
C ILE A 267 1.26 14.74 -28.27
N HIS A 268 2.45 14.22 -28.60
CA HIS A 268 3.31 14.80 -29.64
C HIS A 268 2.65 14.71 -31.03
N GLU A 269 2.01 13.59 -31.34
CA GLU A 269 1.27 13.39 -32.58
C GLU A 269 0.06 14.34 -32.69
N LYS A 270 -0.70 14.53 -31.60
CA LYS A 270 -1.78 15.53 -31.55
C LYS A 270 -1.29 16.96 -31.73
N ILE A 271 -0.16 17.32 -31.10
CA ILE A 271 0.43 18.66 -31.25
C ILE A 271 0.91 18.88 -32.69
N LYS A 272 1.51 17.86 -33.31
CA LYS A 272 1.95 17.93 -34.71
C LYS A 272 0.78 18.11 -35.68
N ILE A 273 -0.32 17.38 -35.48
CA ILE A 273 -1.56 17.54 -36.27
C ILE A 273 -2.15 18.94 -36.13
N ILE A 274 -2.14 19.52 -34.93
CA ILE A 274 -2.65 20.89 -34.70
C ILE A 274 -1.76 21.94 -35.38
N ILE A 275 -0.44 21.75 -35.38
CA ILE A 275 0.52 22.64 -36.05
C ILE A 275 0.40 22.52 -37.58
N ASP A 276 0.21 21.32 -38.11
CA ASP A 276 0.06 21.08 -39.55
C ASP A 276 -1.32 21.57 -40.09
N MET A 277 -2.31 21.83 -39.21
CA MET A 277 -3.63 22.39 -39.56
C MET A 277 -3.72 23.92 -39.45
N ALA A 278 -2.72 24.60 -38.89
CA ALA A 278 -2.69 26.06 -38.66
C ALA A 278 -1.84 26.79 -39.70
#